data_AF-A0A8T2FIZ4-F1
#
_entry.id   AF-A0A8T2FIZ4-F1
#
_cell.length_a   1.000
_cell.length_b   1.000
_cell.length_c   1.000
_cell.angle_alpha   90.00
_cell.angle_beta   90.00
_cell.angle_gamma   90.00
#
_symmetry.space_group_name_H-M   'P 1'
#
loop_
_entity.id
_entity.type
_entity.pdbx_description
1 polymer ?
#
loop_
_entity_poly.entity_id
_entity_poly.type
_entity_poly.pdbx_seq_one_letter_code
_entity_poly.pdbx_strand_id
1 'polypeptide(L)'
;METYVDAIGEDTAATTTTAETAANKNKKKLKVMVAIDESKNSFDALEWAVDHLRVVISAEPETGQEGGLLTLLHVHPTYLQYIYPSGGTDSVPEPMRKAREESTTNLFTRALEICRGKMVKTETMILEGDPKEMICQAVEQTHVDLLVVGSRGLGMIKRAFLGSVSDYCAQHAKCPILIVRPPRETSTSNTKEHKSK
;
A
#
# COMPACT_ATOMS: atom_id res chain seq x y z
N MET A 1 -16.35 -27.55 -68.04
CA MET A 1 -14.93 -27.88 -67.83
C MET A 1 -14.31 -26.65 -67.20
N GLU A 2 -14.49 -26.46 -65.89
CA GLU A 2 -13.56 -26.85 -64.81
C GLU A 2 -12.25 -26.03 -64.86
N THR A 3 -12.11 -24.99 -64.00
CA THR A 3 -11.30 -24.92 -62.73
C THR A 3 -9.82 -24.55 -62.99
N TYR A 4 -9.07 -23.70 -62.27
CA TYR A 4 -9.17 -22.92 -61.02
C TYR A 4 -7.83 -22.12 -60.86
N VAL A 5 -7.89 -20.89 -60.28
CA VAL A 5 -6.90 -20.10 -59.46
C VAL A 5 -5.46 -19.75 -59.95
N ASP A 6 -4.76 -18.68 -59.53
CA ASP A 6 -4.74 -17.99 -58.22
C ASP A 6 -4.37 -16.48 -58.28
N ALA A 7 -4.76 -15.77 -57.23
CA ALA A 7 -4.67 -14.33 -57.04
C ALA A 7 -3.31 -13.86 -56.47
N ILE A 8 -3.00 -12.62 -56.82
CA ILE A 8 -1.99 -11.71 -56.28
C ILE A 8 -2.04 -11.57 -54.75
N GLY A 9 -0.86 -11.49 -54.12
CA GLY A 9 -0.69 -11.42 -52.66
C GLY A 9 -0.78 -10.02 -52.05
N GLU A 10 -0.78 -9.97 -50.72
CA GLU A 10 -0.14 -8.92 -49.91
C GLU A 10 -0.22 -9.25 -48.41
N ASP A 11 0.74 -8.68 -47.71
CA ASP A 11 1.17 -8.80 -46.32
C ASP A 11 0.01 -8.70 -45.29
N THR A 12 -0.16 -9.72 -44.44
CA THR A 12 -1.16 -9.70 -43.35
C THR A 12 -0.51 -9.36 -42.03
N ALA A 13 -0.26 -8.07 -41.83
CA ALA A 13 -0.16 -7.49 -40.49
C ALA A 13 -1.51 -7.66 -39.78
N ALA A 14 -1.50 -8.41 -38.67
CA ALA A 14 -2.67 -8.71 -37.87
C ALA A 14 -3.39 -7.43 -37.43
N THR A 15 -4.66 -7.34 -37.85
CA THR A 15 -5.61 -6.29 -37.53
C THR A 15 -5.99 -6.33 -36.06
N THR A 16 -5.34 -5.54 -35.22
CA THR A 16 -5.85 -5.22 -33.88
C THR A 16 -7.07 -4.32 -34.05
N THR A 17 -8.23 -4.85 -33.69
CA THR A 17 -9.54 -4.22 -33.85
C THR A 17 -9.63 -2.93 -33.03
N THR A 18 -10.18 -1.88 -33.63
CA THR A 18 -10.49 -0.54 -33.11
C THR A 18 -11.33 -0.49 -31.83
N ALA A 19 -11.77 -1.64 -31.30
CA ALA A 19 -12.55 -1.75 -30.06
C ALA A 19 -11.69 -1.68 -28.78
N GLU A 20 -10.42 -2.10 -28.81
CA GLU A 20 -9.54 -2.04 -27.62
C GLU A 20 -9.06 -0.62 -27.30
N THR A 21 -9.05 0.27 -28.28
CA THR A 21 -8.60 1.67 -28.13
C THR A 21 -9.63 2.57 -27.43
N ALA A 22 -10.90 2.16 -27.35
CA ALA A 22 -11.98 2.98 -26.77
C ALA A 22 -12.17 2.79 -25.26
N ALA A 23 -11.75 1.65 -24.70
CA ALA A 23 -11.96 1.32 -23.28
C ALA A 23 -10.97 2.00 -22.31
N ASN A 24 -9.93 2.67 -22.81
CA ASN A 24 -8.79 3.09 -22.00
C ASN A 24 -8.77 4.59 -21.64
N LYS A 25 -9.84 5.35 -21.97
CA LYS A 25 -9.83 6.83 -21.85
C LYS A 25 -10.42 7.43 -20.57
N ASN A 26 -10.80 6.63 -19.57
CA ASN A 26 -11.32 7.15 -18.30
C ASN A 26 -10.97 6.24 -17.11
N LYS A 27 -9.69 5.92 -16.89
CA LYS A 27 -9.30 5.32 -15.60
C LYS A 27 -9.42 6.38 -14.52
N LYS A 28 -10.44 6.25 -13.65
CA LYS A 28 -10.64 7.10 -12.48
C LYS A 28 -9.32 7.17 -11.71
N LYS A 29 -8.80 8.39 -11.56
CA LYS A 29 -7.64 8.66 -10.68
C LYS A 29 -8.10 8.47 -9.24
N LEU A 30 -7.27 7.80 -8.43
CA LEU A 30 -7.63 7.41 -7.07
C LEU A 30 -6.79 8.15 -6.04
N LYS A 31 -7.43 8.55 -4.94
CA LYS A 31 -6.77 8.92 -3.68
C LYS A 31 -6.51 7.64 -2.90
N VAL A 32 -5.26 7.19 -2.90
CA VAL A 32 -4.82 5.97 -2.20
C VAL A 32 -4.09 6.39 -0.94
N MET A 33 -4.44 5.78 0.19
CA MET A 33 -3.72 5.96 1.44
C MET A 33 -3.05 4.64 1.84
N VAL A 34 -1.76 4.66 2.16
CA VAL A 34 -1.05 3.51 2.71
C VAL A 34 -0.71 3.81 4.16
N ALA A 35 -1.22 3.00 5.08
CA ALA A 35 -0.82 3.10 6.48
C ALA A 35 0.50 2.34 6.71
N ILE A 36 1.51 3.06 7.21
CA ILE A 36 2.86 2.55 7.43
C ILE A 36 3.29 2.62 8.90
N ASP A 37 4.07 1.64 9.32
CA ASP A 37 4.70 1.52 10.63
C ASP A 37 6.12 0.95 10.45
N GLU A 38 6.86 0.76 11.54
CA GLU A 38 8.22 0.22 11.47
C GLU A 38 8.27 -1.28 11.07
N SER A 39 7.12 -1.92 10.81
CA SER A 39 7.05 -3.34 10.48
C SER A 39 7.33 -3.61 8.99
N LYS A 40 7.98 -4.74 8.69
CA LYS A 40 8.20 -5.17 7.30
C LYS A 40 6.89 -5.30 6.49
N ASN A 41 5.80 -5.73 7.13
CA ASN A 41 4.53 -5.99 6.45
C ASN A 41 3.88 -4.72 5.88
N SER A 42 4.05 -3.58 6.55
CA SER A 42 3.53 -2.30 6.03
C SER A 42 4.38 -1.77 4.87
N PHE A 43 5.69 -2.02 4.90
CA PHE A 43 6.57 -1.75 3.76
C PHE A 43 6.28 -2.68 2.56
N ASP A 44 6.02 -3.97 2.79
CA ASP A 44 5.59 -4.89 1.73
C ASP A 44 4.26 -4.40 1.09
N ALA A 45 3.36 -3.84 1.90
CA ALA A 45 2.11 -3.25 1.42
C ALA A 45 2.34 -1.98 0.58
N LEU A 46 3.27 -1.12 1.01
CA LEU A 46 3.69 0.06 0.25
C LEU A 46 4.29 -0.33 -1.10
N GLU A 47 5.25 -1.26 -1.11
CA GLU A 47 5.87 -1.73 -2.34
C GLU A 47 4.84 -2.29 -3.30
N TRP A 48 3.91 -3.12 -2.80
CA TRP A 48 2.81 -3.64 -3.60
C TRP A 48 1.95 -2.52 -4.19
N ALA A 49 1.56 -1.54 -3.39
CA ALA A 49 0.72 -0.42 -3.85
C ALA A 49 1.41 0.35 -4.97
N VAL A 50 2.68 0.69 -4.80
CA VAL A 50 3.43 1.46 -5.81
C VAL A 50 3.64 0.64 -7.09
N ASP A 51 3.86 -0.66 -7.01
CA ASP A 51 4.03 -1.52 -8.20
C ASP A 51 2.75 -1.71 -9.01
N HIS A 52 1.61 -1.85 -8.32
CA HIS A 52 0.38 -2.31 -8.96
C HIS A 52 -0.63 -1.18 -9.20
N LEU A 53 -0.55 -0.08 -8.43
CA LEU A 53 -1.51 1.03 -8.51
C LEU A 53 -0.96 2.25 -9.25
N ARG A 54 0.29 2.22 -9.74
CA ARG A 54 0.94 3.35 -10.45
C ARG A 54 0.03 4.05 -11.48
N VAL A 55 -0.70 3.29 -12.30
CA VAL A 55 -1.53 3.84 -13.38
C VAL A 55 -2.65 4.75 -12.85
N VAL A 56 -3.17 4.47 -11.64
CA VAL A 56 -4.28 5.19 -11.02
C VAL A 56 -3.84 6.25 -10.00
N ILE A 57 -2.62 6.14 -9.46
CA ILE A 57 -2.03 7.11 -8.52
C ILE A 57 -1.03 8.09 -9.15
N SER A 58 -0.60 7.87 -10.40
CA SER A 58 0.24 8.83 -11.11
C SER A 58 -0.60 10.01 -11.61
N ALA A 59 -0.21 11.22 -11.20
CA ALA A 59 -0.64 12.45 -11.84
C ALA A 59 -0.03 12.52 -13.25
N GLU A 60 -0.85 12.76 -14.27
CA GLU A 60 -0.32 13.18 -15.55
C GLU A 60 -0.05 14.70 -15.49
N PRO A 61 1.13 15.18 -15.94
CA PRO A 61 1.48 16.59 -15.81
C PRO A 61 0.64 17.55 -16.66
N GLU A 62 -0.15 17.06 -17.63
CA GLU A 62 -0.58 17.89 -18.76
C GLU A 62 -2.08 18.24 -18.81
N THR A 63 -2.89 17.70 -17.91
CA THR A 63 -4.33 18.02 -17.88
C THR A 63 -4.65 18.50 -16.48
N GLY A 64 -5.27 19.68 -16.34
CA GLY A 64 -5.68 20.27 -15.06
C GLY A 64 -6.77 19.48 -14.30
N GLN A 65 -6.81 18.15 -14.47
CA GLN A 65 -7.56 17.22 -13.66
C GLN A 65 -6.78 16.92 -12.38
N GLU A 66 -7.48 16.84 -11.23
CA GLU A 66 -6.89 16.33 -9.99
C GLU A 66 -6.30 14.94 -10.27
N GLY A 67 -4.96 14.86 -10.23
CA GLY A 67 -4.24 13.62 -10.43
C GLY A 67 -4.53 12.62 -9.31
N GLY A 68 -4.19 11.35 -9.56
CA GLY A 68 -4.16 10.36 -8.49
C GLY A 68 -3.16 10.80 -7.43
N LEU A 69 -3.41 10.42 -6.17
CA LEU A 69 -2.58 10.82 -5.04
C LEU A 69 -2.30 9.60 -4.17
N LEU A 70 -1.05 9.42 -3.79
CA LEU A 70 -0.65 8.45 -2.79
C LEU A 70 -0.27 9.19 -1.49
N THR A 71 -1.01 8.94 -0.41
CA THR A 71 -0.73 9.48 0.92
C THR A 71 -0.14 8.38 1.81
N LEU A 72 1.03 8.63 2.39
CA LEU A 72 1.66 7.77 3.38
C LEU A 72 1.25 8.24 4.78
N LEU A 73 0.45 7.42 5.49
CA LEU A 73 -0.03 7.73 6.82
C LEU A 73 0.77 6.95 7.87
N HIS A 74 1.32 7.64 8.86
CA HIS A 74 1.82 7.04 10.09
C HIS A 74 1.02 7.54 11.29
N VAL A 75 0.67 6.64 12.21
CA VAL A 75 0.03 7.00 13.47
C VAL A 75 0.96 6.69 14.61
N HIS A 76 1.26 7.70 15.42
CA HIS A 76 1.94 7.54 16.68
C HIS A 76 0.96 7.10 17.77
N PRO A 77 1.14 5.90 18.32
CA PRO A 77 0.20 5.41 19.30
C PRO A 77 0.38 6.09 20.65
N THR A 78 -0.69 6.71 21.14
CA THR A 78 -0.71 7.36 22.46
C THR A 78 -1.03 6.35 23.56
N TYR A 79 -0.15 5.36 23.77
CA TYR A 79 -0.32 4.38 24.86
C TYR A 79 -0.13 4.98 26.25
N LEU A 80 0.55 6.13 26.35
CA LEU A 80 0.89 6.76 27.62
C LEU A 80 -0.34 7.30 28.34
N GLN A 81 -1.44 7.58 27.65
CA GLN A 81 -2.68 8.03 28.29
C GLN A 81 -3.32 6.95 29.17
N TYR A 82 -3.04 5.67 28.90
CA TYR A 82 -3.44 4.56 29.76
C TYR A 82 -2.54 4.39 30.99
N ILE A 83 -1.28 4.83 30.92
CA ILE A 83 -0.31 4.70 32.01
C ILE A 83 -0.34 5.94 32.92
N TYR A 84 -0.64 7.12 32.35
CA TYR A 84 -0.67 8.41 33.05
C TYR A 84 -1.95 9.19 32.69
N PRO A 85 -3.10 8.89 33.33
CA PRO A 85 -4.38 9.54 33.01
C PRO A 85 -4.43 11.04 33.34
N SER A 86 -3.46 11.57 34.08
CA SER A 86 -3.41 12.97 34.53
C SER A 86 -2.29 13.81 33.87
N GLY A 87 -1.42 13.23 33.05
CA GLY A 87 -0.30 13.92 32.41
C GLY A 87 -0.56 14.11 30.93
N GLY A 88 -0.90 15.33 30.50
CA GLY A 88 -1.03 15.67 29.08
C GLY A 88 0.24 15.35 28.26
N THR A 89 0.19 15.55 26.95
CA THR A 89 1.28 15.25 26.00
C THR A 89 2.63 15.88 26.36
N ASP A 90 2.65 16.93 27.18
CA ASP A 90 3.85 17.59 27.71
C ASP A 90 4.65 16.75 28.73
N SER A 91 4.13 15.59 29.14
CA SER A 91 4.75 14.73 30.16
C SER A 91 5.65 13.62 29.60
N VAL A 92 5.82 13.53 28.27
CA VAL A 92 6.72 12.55 27.65
C VAL A 92 8.18 12.97 27.87
N PRO A 93 9.03 12.11 28.46
CA PRO A 93 10.45 12.43 28.63
C PRO A 93 11.14 12.73 27.30
N GLU A 94 11.98 13.77 27.29
CA GLU A 94 12.74 14.22 26.11
C GLU A 94 13.45 13.10 25.33
N PRO A 95 14.10 12.10 25.97
CA PRO A 95 14.71 10.99 25.24
C PRO A 95 13.70 10.15 24.45
N MET A 96 12.48 9.96 24.97
CA MET A 96 11.43 9.22 24.28
C MET A 96 10.86 10.02 23.11
N ARG A 97 10.67 11.33 23.30
CA ARG A 97 10.27 12.25 22.22
C ARG A 97 11.28 12.22 21.07
N LYS A 98 12.57 12.32 21.39
CA LYS A 98 13.66 12.26 20.41
C LYS A 98 13.71 10.91 19.69
N ALA A 99 13.60 9.80 20.41
CA ALA A 99 13.58 8.47 19.80
C ALA A 99 12.40 8.31 18.83
N ARG A 100 11.22 8.83 19.18
CA ARG A 100 10.03 8.84 18.32
C ARG A 100 10.25 9.67 17.05
N GLU A 101 10.84 10.86 17.16
CA GLU A 101 11.17 11.71 16.02
C GLU A 101 12.19 11.05 15.08
N GLU A 102 13.21 10.41 15.63
CA GLU A 102 14.22 9.65 14.87
C GLU A 102 13.58 8.47 14.13
N SER A 103 12.78 7.64 14.82
CA SER A 103 12.04 6.53 14.20
C SER A 103 11.13 7.01 13.07
N THR A 104 10.42 8.13 13.27
CA THR A 104 9.52 8.71 12.26
C THR A 104 10.28 9.19 11.04
N THR A 105 11.40 9.87 11.26
CA THR A 105 12.29 10.36 10.19
C THR A 105 12.81 9.18 9.38
N ASN A 106 13.28 8.11 10.03
CA ASN A 106 13.77 6.91 9.36
C ASN A 106 12.66 6.20 8.58
N LEU A 107 11.46 6.09 9.17
CA LEU A 107 10.29 5.49 8.54
C LEU A 107 9.94 6.18 7.21
N PHE A 108 9.75 7.50 7.24
CA PHE A 108 9.39 8.26 6.04
C PHE A 108 10.53 8.35 5.04
N THR A 109 11.78 8.44 5.49
CA THR A 109 12.95 8.41 4.59
C THR A 109 12.91 7.15 3.73
N ARG A 110 12.79 5.99 4.37
CA ARG A 110 12.72 4.71 3.66
C ARG A 110 11.48 4.59 2.76
N ALA A 111 10.32 5.02 3.23
CA ALA A 111 9.08 4.93 2.47
C ALA A 111 9.09 5.84 1.22
N LEU A 112 9.62 7.06 1.36
CA LEU A 112 9.75 8.01 0.26
C LEU A 112 10.80 7.56 -0.76
N GLU A 113 11.88 6.88 -0.33
CA GLU A 113 12.85 6.28 -1.26
C GLU A 113 12.20 5.25 -2.19
N ILE A 114 11.33 4.38 -1.65
CA ILE A 114 10.57 3.40 -2.46
C ILE A 114 9.68 4.11 -3.48
N CYS A 115 8.96 5.15 -3.06
CA CYS A 115 8.04 5.89 -3.93
C CYS A 115 8.79 6.65 -5.03
N ARG A 116 9.90 7.32 -4.67
CA ARG A 116 10.76 8.04 -5.61
C ARG A 116 11.39 7.11 -6.64
N GLY A 117 11.85 5.93 -6.22
CA GLY A 117 12.43 4.91 -7.11
C GLY A 117 11.45 4.44 -8.20
N LYS A 118 10.15 4.64 -8.00
CA LYS A 118 9.08 4.26 -8.92
C LYS A 118 8.32 5.45 -9.50
N MET A 119 8.84 6.68 -9.34
CA MET A 119 8.28 7.94 -9.86
C MET A 119 6.83 8.21 -9.44
N VAL A 120 6.45 7.80 -8.22
CA VAL A 120 5.12 8.10 -7.67
C VAL A 120 5.21 9.32 -6.76
N LYS A 121 4.39 10.35 -7.08
CA LYS A 121 4.24 11.52 -6.21
C LYS A 121 3.48 11.12 -4.96
N THR A 122 4.05 11.48 -3.80
CA THR A 122 3.49 11.12 -2.50
C THR A 122 3.38 12.30 -1.56
N GLU A 123 2.33 12.30 -0.76
CA GLU A 123 2.20 13.13 0.43
C GLU A 123 2.39 12.30 1.69
N THR A 124 2.79 12.94 2.79
CA THR A 124 2.96 12.30 4.09
C THR A 124 1.96 12.88 5.09
N MET A 125 1.45 12.04 5.97
CA MET A 125 0.53 12.41 7.04
C MET A 125 0.98 11.71 8.33
N ILE A 126 1.03 12.46 9.42
CA ILE A 126 1.37 11.95 10.76
C ILE A 126 0.23 12.32 11.69
N LEU A 127 -0.31 11.33 12.39
CA LEU A 127 -1.38 11.51 13.37
C LEU A 127 -0.95 10.96 14.74
N GLU A 128 -1.60 11.41 15.80
CA GLU A 128 -1.41 10.89 17.16
C GLU A 128 -2.74 10.30 17.66
N GLY A 129 -2.72 9.13 18.28
CA GLY A 129 -3.91 8.48 18.83
C GLY A 129 -3.89 6.96 18.69
N ASP A 130 -5.04 6.30 18.84
CA ASP A 130 -5.14 4.86 18.53
C ASP A 130 -5.04 4.66 17.01
N PRO A 131 -4.08 3.87 16.49
CA PRO A 131 -3.94 3.62 15.06
C PRO A 131 -5.22 3.14 14.37
N LYS A 132 -6.04 2.34 15.05
CA LYS A 132 -7.31 1.82 14.50
C LYS A 132 -8.27 2.95 14.17
N GLU A 133 -8.43 3.88 15.09
CA GLU A 133 -9.37 5.00 14.99
C GLU A 133 -8.82 6.07 14.07
N MET A 134 -7.56 6.48 14.25
CA MET A 134 -6.95 7.56 13.49
C MET A 134 -6.84 7.23 12.00
N ILE A 135 -6.57 5.96 11.62
CA ILE A 135 -6.57 5.55 10.22
C ILE A 135 -7.97 5.67 9.61
N CYS A 136 -9.01 5.18 10.29
CA CYS A 136 -10.38 5.27 9.78
C CYS A 136 -10.86 6.72 9.68
N GLN A 137 -10.51 7.55 10.66
CA GLN A 137 -10.79 8.98 10.67
C GLN A 137 -10.11 9.71 9.51
N ALA A 138 -8.82 9.44 9.27
CA ALA A 138 -8.06 10.04 8.17
C ALA A 138 -8.67 9.69 6.81
N VAL A 139 -9.06 8.42 6.63
CA VAL A 139 -9.74 7.93 5.43
C VAL A 139 -11.02 8.72 5.15
N GLU A 140 -11.84 8.93 6.18
CA GLU A 140 -13.12 9.65 6.04
C GLU A 140 -12.89 11.13 5.76
N GLN A 141 -12.00 11.79 6.52
CA GLN A 141 -11.73 13.23 6.41
C GLN A 141 -11.07 13.63 5.09
N THR A 142 -10.25 12.75 4.50
CA THR A 142 -9.54 13.04 3.24
C THR A 142 -10.19 12.42 2.01
N HIS A 143 -11.34 11.77 2.19
CA HIS A 143 -12.09 11.11 1.12
C HIS A 143 -11.24 10.13 0.31
N VAL A 144 -10.53 9.24 1.01
CA VAL A 144 -9.69 8.20 0.41
C VAL A 144 -10.55 7.23 -0.41
N ASP A 145 -10.14 6.94 -1.65
CA ASP A 145 -10.81 5.96 -2.51
C ASP A 145 -10.36 4.51 -2.22
N LEU A 146 -9.15 4.32 -1.69
CA LEU A 146 -8.60 3.02 -1.33
C LEU A 146 -7.60 3.13 -0.17
N LEU A 147 -7.88 2.45 0.93
CA LEU A 147 -6.94 2.26 2.03
C LEU A 147 -6.12 0.97 1.79
N VAL A 148 -4.80 1.07 1.88
CA VAL A 148 -3.88 -0.06 1.81
C VAL A 148 -3.20 -0.24 3.16
N VAL A 149 -3.23 -1.46 3.68
CA VAL A 149 -2.57 -1.82 4.94
C VAL A 149 -1.82 -3.15 4.80
N GLY A 150 -0.78 -3.32 5.60
CA GLY A 150 -0.18 -4.64 5.80
C GLY A 150 -1.16 -5.59 6.52
N SER A 151 -1.03 -6.89 6.31
CA SER A 151 -1.84 -7.89 7.01
C SER A 151 -1.50 -8.04 8.49
N ARG A 152 -0.34 -7.51 8.91
CA ARG A 152 0.19 -7.56 10.28
C ARG A 152 0.98 -6.27 10.55
N GLY A 153 1.14 -5.92 11.83
CA GLY A 153 2.05 -4.86 12.28
C GLY A 153 3.23 -5.42 13.08
N LEU A 154 3.73 -4.67 14.06
CA LEU A 154 4.84 -5.03 14.94
C LEU A 154 4.66 -6.35 15.75
N GLY A 155 3.45 -6.91 15.81
CA GLY A 155 3.12 -8.15 16.52
C GLY A 155 3.29 -9.44 15.70
N MET A 156 4.19 -10.33 16.14
CA MET A 156 4.57 -11.59 15.48
C MET A 156 3.68 -12.79 15.87
N ILE A 157 2.47 -12.92 15.29
CA ILE A 157 1.65 -14.14 15.40
C ILE A 157 1.83 -14.97 14.13
N LYS A 158 2.24 -16.23 14.28
CA LYS A 158 2.77 -17.07 13.18
C LYS A 158 1.72 -17.75 12.28
N ARG A 159 0.41 -17.47 12.40
CA ARG A 159 -0.62 -18.15 11.57
C ARG A 159 -1.79 -17.23 11.25
N ALA A 160 -2.23 -17.26 9.99
CA ALA A 160 -3.53 -16.92 9.36
C ALA A 160 -4.44 -15.77 9.87
N PHE A 161 -4.08 -15.05 10.93
CA PHE A 161 -4.90 -13.98 11.50
C PHE A 161 -4.44 -12.61 10.99
N LEU A 162 -5.42 -11.77 10.65
CA LEU A 162 -5.19 -10.34 10.43
C LEU A 162 -4.65 -9.69 11.71
N GLY A 163 -3.83 -8.64 11.55
CA GLY A 163 -3.45 -7.77 12.65
C GLY A 163 -4.65 -6.97 13.17
N SER A 164 -4.59 -6.54 14.43
CA SER A 164 -5.68 -5.80 15.09
C SER A 164 -6.07 -4.51 14.36
N VAL A 165 -5.10 -3.82 13.76
CA VAL A 165 -5.35 -2.61 12.96
C VAL A 165 -6.03 -2.94 11.64
N SER A 166 -5.50 -3.91 10.89
CA SER A 166 -6.04 -4.30 9.59
C SER A 166 -7.45 -4.89 9.69
N ASP A 167 -7.69 -5.71 10.72
CA ASP A 167 -9.02 -6.26 11.02
C ASP A 167 -10.02 -5.15 11.38
N TYR A 168 -9.62 -4.22 12.26
CA TYR A 168 -10.47 -3.09 12.61
C TYR A 168 -10.80 -2.22 11.40
N CYS A 169 -9.80 -1.87 10.58
CA CYS A 169 -10.00 -1.05 9.39
C CYS A 169 -10.92 -1.75 8.38
N ALA A 170 -10.82 -3.08 8.22
CA ALA A 170 -11.70 -3.83 7.34
C ALA A 170 -13.18 -3.79 7.75
N GLN A 171 -13.46 -3.60 9.03
CA GLN A 171 -14.80 -3.50 9.57
C GLN A 171 -15.33 -2.06 9.60
N HIS A 172 -14.46 -1.05 9.69
CA HIS A 172 -14.86 0.33 10.03
C HIS A 172 -14.50 1.40 8.99
N ALA A 173 -13.50 1.17 8.11
CA ALA A 173 -13.08 2.17 7.14
C ALA A 173 -14.23 2.51 6.18
N LYS A 174 -14.41 3.81 5.90
CA LYS A 174 -15.45 4.31 4.97
C LYS A 174 -15.02 4.27 3.50
N CYS A 175 -14.05 3.42 3.17
CA CYS A 175 -13.59 3.18 1.81
C CYS A 175 -13.21 1.70 1.63
N PRO A 176 -13.09 1.21 0.37
CA PRO A 176 -12.46 -0.07 0.09
C PRO A 176 -11.10 -0.21 0.77
N ILE A 177 -10.85 -1.38 1.35
CA ILE A 177 -9.56 -1.72 1.96
C ILE A 177 -8.86 -2.81 1.16
N LEU A 178 -7.55 -2.67 1.00
CA LEU A 178 -6.66 -3.70 0.51
C LEU A 178 -5.69 -4.11 1.62
N ILE A 179 -5.73 -5.39 1.98
CA ILE A 179 -4.83 -5.98 2.98
C ILE A 179 -3.77 -6.79 2.25
N VAL A 180 -2.53 -6.33 2.29
CA VAL A 180 -1.40 -7.00 1.64
C VAL A 180 -0.77 -8.02 2.59
N ARG A 181 -0.67 -9.27 2.12
CA ARG A 181 0.01 -10.35 2.85
C ARG A 181 1.45 -10.48 2.38
N PRO A 182 2.39 -10.80 3.30
CA PRO A 182 3.77 -11.05 2.92
C PRO A 182 3.84 -12.27 1.98
N PRO A 183 4.83 -12.34 1.09
CA PRO A 183 5.09 -13.52 0.28
C PRO A 183 5.22 -14.75 1.17
N ARG A 184 4.67 -15.89 0.74
CA ARG A 184 4.86 -17.15 1.46
C ARG A 184 6.35 -17.53 1.34
N GLU A 185 7.06 -17.59 2.47
CA GLU A 185 8.36 -18.26 2.49
C GLU A 185 8.14 -19.73 2.15
N THR A 186 8.69 -20.18 1.03
CA THR A 186 8.68 -21.59 0.65
C THR A 186 9.59 -22.33 1.62
N SER A 187 9.01 -23.06 2.58
CA SER A 187 9.77 -23.93 3.45
C SER A 187 10.42 -25.03 2.61
N THR A 188 11.72 -24.92 2.37
CA THR A 188 12.53 -26.04 1.86
C THR A 188 12.56 -27.12 2.94
N SER A 189 11.73 -28.15 2.79
CA SER A 189 11.81 -29.34 3.63
C SER A 189 13.12 -30.06 3.35
N ASN A 190 14.11 -29.88 4.23
CA ASN A 190 15.30 -30.74 4.26
C ASN A 190 14.88 -32.16 4.63
N THR A 191 14.79 -33.04 3.63
CA THR A 191 14.71 -34.49 3.84
C THR A 191 16.05 -34.94 4.42
N LYS A 192 16.09 -35.23 5.73
CA LYS A 192 17.22 -35.93 6.34
C LYS A 192 17.23 -37.36 5.80
N GLU A 193 18.20 -37.64 4.94
CA GLU A 193 18.56 -38.99 4.51
C GLU A 193 19.03 -39.78 5.74
N HIS A 194 18.23 -40.79 6.13
CA HIS A 194 18.60 -41.82 7.08
C HIS A 194 19.65 -42.72 6.40
N LYS A 195 20.94 -42.48 6.66
CA LYS A 195 21.96 -43.51 6.41
C LYS A 195 22.14 -44.35 7.66
N SER A 196 21.42 -45.46 7.70
CA SER A 196 21.76 -46.62 8.51
C SER A 196 22.62 -47.54 7.66
N LYS A 197 23.90 -47.67 8.03
CA LYS A 197 24.72 -48.89 8.00
C LYS A 197 26.15 -48.57 8.39
#